data_AF-A0A382J0M4-F1
#
_entry.id   AF-A0A382J0M4-F1
#
_cell.length_a   1.000
_cell.length_b   1.000
_cell.length_c   1.000
_cell.angle_alpha   90.00
_cell.angle_beta   90.00
_cell.angle_gamma   90.00
#
_symmetry.space_group_name_H-M   'P 1'
#
loop_
_entity.id
_entity.type
_entity.pdbx_description
1 polymer ?
#
loop_
_entity_poly.entity_id
_entity_poly.type
_entity_poly.pdbx_seq_one_letter_code
_entity_poly.pdbx_strand_id
1 'polypeptide(L)'
;MTAVRKIHSVADNLANPMISYVKAFPSFDLIHPFDREIIDLTVGVDMLKKSLGAVDWARKEVLMISTKYVPKARARKSAENTMKIMSEAYTKMTNVVRQIAKNLDFLISARSIFRNLPNVDADLPV
;
A
#
# COMPACT_ATOMS: atom_id res chain seq x y z
N MET A 1 -1.33 1.66 -27.28
CA MET A 1 -1.98 1.38 -25.96
C MET A 1 -2.90 2.54 -25.60
N THR A 2 -4.23 2.34 -25.60
CA THR A 2 -5.24 3.39 -25.36
C THR A 2 -5.14 3.97 -23.94
N ALA A 3 -5.42 5.26 -23.75
CA ALA A 3 -5.33 5.96 -22.45
C ALA A 3 -6.10 5.23 -21.32
N VAL A 4 -7.25 4.65 -21.62
CA VAL A 4 -8.03 3.80 -20.70
C VAL A 4 -7.21 2.64 -20.14
N ARG A 5 -6.49 1.92 -21.01
CA ARG A 5 -5.64 0.79 -20.60
C ARG A 5 -4.46 1.27 -19.76
N LYS A 6 -3.94 2.47 -20.04
CA LYS A 6 -2.87 3.08 -19.25
C LYS A 6 -3.33 3.42 -17.83
N ILE A 7 -4.53 4.00 -17.66
CA ILE A 7 -5.11 4.28 -16.33
C ILE A 7 -5.24 3.01 -15.48
N HIS A 8 -5.82 1.94 -16.06
CA HIS A 8 -5.91 0.65 -15.38
C HIS A 8 -4.53 0.11 -15.00
N SER A 9 -3.62 0.07 -15.97
CA SER A 9 -2.28 -0.47 -15.76
C SER A 9 -1.53 0.25 -14.64
N VAL A 10 -1.60 1.59 -14.57
CA VAL A 10 -0.95 2.34 -13.49
C VAL A 10 -1.59 2.03 -12.14
N ALA A 11 -2.91 1.97 -12.08
CA ALA A 11 -3.61 1.64 -10.84
C ALA A 11 -3.22 0.25 -10.32
N ASP A 12 -3.18 -0.75 -11.19
CA ASP A 12 -2.82 -2.12 -10.83
C ASP A 12 -1.34 -2.22 -10.40
N ASN A 13 -0.43 -1.55 -11.13
CA ASN A 13 1.00 -1.54 -10.77
C ASN A 13 1.29 -0.84 -9.44
N LEU A 14 0.45 0.12 -9.02
CA LEU A 14 0.54 0.73 -7.70
C LEU A 14 -0.13 -0.15 -6.63
N ALA A 15 -1.30 -0.71 -6.92
CA ALA A 15 -2.11 -1.43 -5.94
C ALA A 15 -1.55 -2.83 -5.61
N ASN A 16 -0.97 -3.54 -6.59
CA ASN A 16 -0.50 -4.92 -6.41
C ASN A 16 0.65 -5.03 -5.40
N PRO A 17 1.71 -4.18 -5.44
CA PRO A 17 2.73 -4.20 -4.40
C PRO A 17 2.17 -3.84 -3.02
N MET A 18 1.27 -2.83 -2.94
CA MET A 18 0.67 -2.40 -1.68
C MET A 18 -0.06 -3.52 -0.96
N ILE A 19 -0.86 -4.33 -1.68
CA ILE A 19 -1.52 -5.49 -1.04
C ILE A 19 -0.52 -6.56 -0.61
N SER A 20 0.56 -6.77 -1.38
CA SER A 20 1.61 -7.71 -0.99
C SER A 20 2.30 -7.28 0.31
N TYR A 21 2.53 -5.98 0.50
CA TYR A 21 3.14 -5.46 1.73
C TYR A 21 2.23 -5.70 2.93
N VAL A 22 0.93 -5.41 2.79
CA VAL A 22 -0.05 -5.62 3.88
C VAL A 22 -0.18 -7.10 4.22
N LYS A 23 -0.26 -7.98 3.22
CA LYS A 23 -0.41 -9.43 3.43
C LYS A 23 0.84 -10.14 3.94
N ALA A 24 2.01 -9.50 3.85
CA ALA A 24 3.24 -10.07 4.37
C ALA A 24 3.29 -10.06 5.91
N PHE A 25 2.47 -9.24 6.56
CA PHE A 25 2.39 -9.21 8.01
C PHE A 25 1.34 -10.20 8.54
N PRO A 26 1.65 -10.95 9.60
CA PRO A 26 0.65 -11.76 10.28
C PRO A 26 -0.39 -10.86 10.95
N SER A 27 -1.53 -11.44 11.30
CA SER A 27 -2.48 -10.74 12.15
C SER A 27 -1.89 -10.57 13.55
N PHE A 28 -1.64 -9.34 13.97
CA PHE A 28 -1.08 -9.04 15.31
C PHE A 28 -1.97 -9.49 16.47
N ASP A 29 -3.24 -9.82 16.21
CA ASP A 29 -4.17 -10.33 17.22
C ASP A 29 -4.07 -11.86 17.35
N LEU A 30 -3.33 -12.53 16.44
CA LEU A 30 -3.16 -13.98 16.38
C LEU A 30 -1.69 -14.43 16.55
N ILE A 31 -0.73 -13.50 16.64
CA ILE A 31 0.67 -13.83 16.90
C ILE A 31 0.90 -14.15 18.38
N HIS A 32 1.96 -14.88 18.68
CA HIS A 32 2.35 -15.20 20.05
C HIS A 32 2.62 -13.91 20.86
N PRO A 33 2.25 -13.84 22.16
CA PRO A 33 2.49 -12.64 22.98
C PRO A 33 3.94 -12.17 23.00
N PHE A 34 4.90 -13.11 22.98
CA PHE A 34 6.33 -12.79 22.91
C PHE A 34 6.69 -12.01 21.63
N ASP A 35 6.28 -12.49 20.45
CA ASP A 35 6.54 -11.79 19.19
C ASP A 35 5.84 -10.43 19.16
N ARG A 36 4.64 -10.36 19.72
CA ARG A 36 3.88 -9.11 19.84
C ARG A 36 4.63 -8.09 20.70
N GLU A 37 5.18 -8.50 21.83
CA GLU A 37 5.98 -7.64 22.69
C GLU A 37 7.29 -7.20 22.01
N ILE A 38 7.98 -8.10 21.30
CA ILE A 38 9.16 -7.71 20.52
C ILE A 38 8.82 -6.65 19.48
N ILE A 39 7.72 -6.82 18.74
CA ILE A 39 7.26 -5.83 17.76
C ILE A 39 6.93 -4.51 18.45
N ASP A 40 6.26 -4.55 19.60
CA ASP A 40 5.87 -3.35 20.34
C ASP A 40 7.08 -2.57 20.87
N LEU A 41 8.05 -3.28 21.45
CA LEU A 41 9.30 -2.72 21.97
C LEU A 41 10.22 -2.16 20.88
N THR A 42 10.15 -2.70 19.66
CA THR A 42 11.04 -2.31 18.57
C THR A 42 10.48 -1.20 17.68
N VAL A 43 9.22 -1.32 17.25
CA VAL A 43 8.60 -0.40 16.28
C VAL A 43 7.22 0.10 16.68
N GLY A 44 6.63 -0.46 17.74
CA GLY A 44 5.27 -0.16 18.20
C GLY A 44 4.21 -0.85 17.35
N VAL A 45 3.38 -1.69 17.97
CA VAL A 45 2.32 -2.44 17.26
C VAL A 45 1.28 -1.48 16.66
N ASP A 46 0.91 -0.42 17.37
CA ASP A 46 -0.08 0.54 16.91
C ASP A 46 0.39 1.35 15.70
N MET A 47 1.65 1.78 15.73
CA MET A 47 2.26 2.52 14.61
C MET A 47 2.38 1.64 13.37
N LEU A 48 2.69 0.35 13.55
CA LEU A 48 2.74 -0.63 12.50
C LEU A 48 1.35 -0.90 11.89
N LYS A 49 0.34 -1.18 12.74
CA LYS A 49 -1.06 -1.34 12.30
C LYS A 49 -1.56 -0.11 11.55
N LYS A 50 -1.32 1.09 12.07
CA LYS A 50 -1.70 2.36 11.44
C LYS A 50 -1.06 2.54 10.07
N SER A 51 0.25 2.26 9.96
CA SER A 51 0.99 2.40 8.70
C SER A 51 0.52 1.40 7.64
N LEU A 52 0.28 0.14 8.02
CA LEU A 52 -0.29 -0.88 7.13
C LEU A 52 -1.72 -0.53 6.70
N GLY A 53 -2.54 -0.01 7.62
CA GLY A 53 -3.87 0.49 7.33
C GLY A 53 -3.86 1.65 6.33
N ALA A 54 -2.91 2.59 6.46
CA ALA A 54 -2.75 3.67 5.50
C ALA A 54 -2.36 3.16 4.10
N VAL A 55 -1.51 2.13 4.01
CA VAL A 55 -1.15 1.49 2.74
C VAL A 55 -2.36 0.80 2.09
N ASP A 56 -3.16 0.05 2.85
CA ASP A 56 -4.37 -0.57 2.31
C ASP A 56 -5.43 0.47 1.89
N TRP A 57 -5.56 1.57 2.64
CA TRP A 57 -6.40 2.70 2.24
C TRP A 57 -5.94 3.29 0.90
N ALA A 58 -4.65 3.60 0.75
CA ALA A 58 -4.11 4.17 -0.48
C ALA A 58 -4.32 3.24 -1.68
N ARG A 59 -4.15 1.92 -1.48
CA ARG A 59 -4.44 0.90 -2.48
C ARG A 59 -5.89 0.97 -2.95
N LYS A 60 -6.85 0.99 -2.02
CA LYS A 60 -8.29 1.08 -2.33
C LYS A 60 -8.61 2.36 -3.08
N GLU A 61 -8.03 3.48 -2.66
CA GLU A 61 -8.27 4.79 -3.26
C GLU A 61 -7.73 4.88 -4.70
N VAL A 62 -6.53 4.35 -4.97
CA VAL A 62 -5.97 4.27 -6.33
C VAL A 62 -6.88 3.46 -7.27
N LEU A 63 -7.37 2.30 -6.81
CA LEU A 63 -8.30 1.47 -7.59
C LEU A 63 -9.65 2.17 -7.82
N MET A 64 -10.15 2.91 -6.82
CA MET A 64 -11.37 3.71 -6.95
C MET A 64 -11.20 4.82 -8.00
N ILE A 65 -10.07 5.53 -7.99
CA ILE A 65 -9.76 6.55 -9.01
C ILE A 65 -9.79 5.92 -10.41
N SER A 66 -9.15 4.76 -10.60
CA SER A 66 -9.19 4.05 -11.89
C SER A 66 -10.63 3.77 -12.35
N THR A 67 -11.43 3.20 -11.46
CA THR A 67 -12.85 2.87 -11.71
C THR A 67 -13.68 4.09 -12.08
N LYS A 68 -13.39 5.26 -11.48
CA LYS A 68 -14.07 6.53 -11.75
C LYS A 68 -13.63 7.20 -13.06
N TYR A 69 -12.35 7.10 -13.43
CA TYR A 69 -11.78 7.83 -14.56
C TYR A 69 -11.85 7.06 -15.88
N VAL A 70 -11.84 5.73 -15.83
CA VAL A 70 -11.93 4.90 -17.03
C VAL A 70 -13.21 5.15 -17.84
N PRO A 71 -14.43 5.17 -17.25
CA PRO A 71 -15.65 5.47 -18.00
C PRO A 71 -15.63 6.87 -18.62
N LYS A 72 -15.09 7.86 -17.88
CA LYS A 72 -14.95 9.23 -18.36
C LYS A 72 -14.03 9.32 -19.58
N ALA A 73 -12.90 8.61 -19.55
CA ALA A 73 -11.98 8.53 -20.67
C ALA A 73 -12.60 7.80 -21.87
N ARG A 74 -13.35 6.71 -21.64
CA ARG A 74 -14.07 5.97 -22.69
C ARG A 74 -15.15 6.81 -23.40
N ALA A 75 -15.83 7.68 -22.66
CA ALA A 75 -16.94 8.48 -23.18
C ALA A 75 -16.52 9.65 -24.10
N ARG A 76 -15.22 9.94 -24.23
CA ARG A 76 -14.73 11.06 -25.05
C ARG A 76 -14.33 10.59 -26.45
N LYS A 77 -14.73 11.36 -27.46
CA LYS A 77 -14.39 11.11 -28.88
C LYS A 77 -13.07 11.73 -29.30
N SER A 78 -12.56 12.74 -28.57
CA SER A 78 -11.29 13.41 -28.86
C SER A 78 -10.12 12.79 -28.10
N ALA A 79 -9.02 12.53 -28.81
CA ALA A 79 -7.78 12.04 -28.22
C ALA A 79 -7.21 13.01 -27.17
N GLU A 80 -7.25 14.32 -27.43
CA GLU A 80 -6.76 15.36 -26.52
C GLU A 80 -7.52 15.34 -25.19
N ASN A 81 -8.85 15.30 -25.24
CA ASN A 81 -9.69 15.25 -24.04
C ASN A 81 -9.46 13.96 -23.24
N THR A 82 -9.21 12.85 -23.93
CA THR A 82 -8.89 11.57 -23.29
C THR A 82 -7.55 11.64 -22.55
N MET A 83 -6.54 12.30 -23.16
CA MET A 83 -5.23 12.50 -22.52
C MET A 83 -5.32 13.42 -21.29
N LYS A 84 -6.14 14.49 -21.33
CA LYS A 84 -6.38 15.36 -20.17
C LYS A 84 -6.97 14.58 -18.99
N ILE A 85 -7.98 13.73 -19.24
CA ILE A 85 -8.59 12.87 -18.20
C ILE A 85 -7.56 11.89 -17.61
N MET A 86 -6.71 11.30 -18.46
CA MET A 86 -5.65 10.40 -18.01
C MET A 86 -4.62 11.13 -17.13
N SER A 87 -4.19 12.32 -17.54
CA SER A 87 -3.27 13.15 -16.76
C SER A 87 -3.84 13.49 -15.38
N GLU A 88 -5.12 13.90 -15.32
CA GLU A 88 -5.81 14.18 -14.06
C GLU A 88 -5.88 12.93 -13.15
N ALA A 89 -6.18 11.76 -13.71
CA ALA A 89 -6.19 10.51 -12.96
C ALA A 89 -4.80 10.20 -12.36
N TYR A 90 -3.74 10.40 -13.15
CA TYR A 90 -2.36 10.15 -12.70
C TYR A 90 -1.96 11.09 -11.57
N THR A 91 -2.27 12.38 -11.68
CA THR A 91 -2.01 13.35 -10.62
C THR A 91 -2.73 12.96 -9.33
N LYS A 92 -3.99 12.52 -9.42
CA LYS A 92 -4.75 12.07 -8.25
C LYS A 92 -4.16 10.81 -7.61
N MET A 93 -3.81 9.80 -8.40
CA MET A 93 -3.13 8.60 -7.89
C MET A 93 -1.80 8.94 -7.23
N THR A 94 -1.01 9.81 -7.86
CA THR A 94 0.28 10.28 -7.32
C THR A 94 0.11 10.98 -5.98
N ASN A 95 -0.92 11.83 -5.86
CA ASN A 95 -1.21 12.52 -4.60
C ASN A 95 -1.61 11.55 -3.49
N VAL A 96 -2.38 10.50 -3.80
CA VAL A 96 -2.69 9.44 -2.82
C VAL A 96 -1.43 8.75 -2.32
N VAL A 97 -0.52 8.34 -3.22
CA VAL A 97 0.74 7.69 -2.84
C VAL A 97 1.62 8.64 -2.00
N ARG A 98 1.69 9.93 -2.37
CA ARG A 98 2.45 10.93 -1.61
C ARG A 98 1.93 11.12 -0.19
N GLN A 99 0.62 11.01 0.04
CA GLN A 99 0.05 11.13 1.39
C GLN A 99 0.52 10.02 2.33
N ILE A 100 0.86 8.85 1.80
CA ILE A 100 1.34 7.71 2.61
C ILE A 100 2.86 7.54 2.61
N ALA A 101 3.62 8.46 2.01
CA ALA A 101 5.08 8.34 1.89
C ALA A 101 5.76 8.07 3.24
N LYS A 102 5.41 8.83 4.28
CA LYS A 102 5.95 8.63 5.63
C LYS A 102 5.62 7.25 6.23
N ASN A 103 4.45 6.69 5.91
CA ASN A 103 4.08 5.35 6.36
C ASN A 103 4.93 4.29 5.63
N LEU A 104 5.19 4.48 4.33
CA LEU A 104 6.07 3.59 3.57
C LEU A 104 7.51 3.64 4.10
N ASP A 105 8.03 4.84 4.38
CA ASP A 105 9.37 5.02 4.97
C ASP A 105 9.46 4.29 6.32
N PHE A 106 8.44 4.45 7.17
CA PHE A 106 8.35 3.74 8.44
C PHE A 106 8.36 2.21 8.26
N LEU A 107 7.57 1.67 7.32
CA LEU A 107 7.53 0.23 7.06
C LEU A 107 8.86 -0.31 6.54
N ILE A 108 9.61 0.46 5.76
CA ILE A 108 10.96 0.11 5.31
C ILE A 108 11.92 0.04 6.50
N SER A 109 11.89 1.03 7.40
CA SER A 109 12.68 1.02 8.63
C SER A 109 12.32 -0.16 9.54
N ALA A 110 11.03 -0.44 9.74
CA ALA A 110 10.56 -1.56 10.53
C ALA A 110 11.04 -2.90 9.97
N ARG A 111 10.94 -3.11 8.65
CA ARG A 111 11.49 -4.29 7.97
C ARG A 111 12.99 -4.45 8.23
N SER A 112 13.76 -3.36 8.22
CA SER A 112 15.20 -3.43 8.48
C SER A 112 15.51 -3.90 9.91
N ILE A 113 14.68 -3.52 10.89
CA ILE A 113 14.81 -3.96 12.28
C ILE A 113 14.47 -5.45 12.38
N PHE A 114 13.33 -5.87 11.82
CA PHE A 114 12.90 -7.28 11.86
C PHE A 114 13.90 -8.25 11.24
N ARG A 115 14.61 -7.83 10.17
CA ARG A 115 15.64 -8.66 9.54
C ARG A 115 16.82 -8.99 10.48
N ASN A 116 17.05 -8.18 11.50
CA ASN A 116 18.14 -8.37 12.45
C ASN A 116 17.69 -9.03 13.76
N LEU A 117 16.41 -9.36 13.89
CA LEU A 117 15.92 -10.03 15.08
C LEU A 117 16.41 -11.48 15.12
N PRO A 118 16.84 -11.98 16.29
CA PRO A 118 17.18 -13.38 16.46
C PRO A 118 15.92 -14.23 16.26
N ASN A 119 16.08 -15.39 15.63
CA ASN A 119 15.00 -16.38 15.56
C ASN A 119 14.98 -17.15 16.89
N VAL A 120 14.02 -16.82 17.75
CA VAL A 120 13.82 -17.47 19.05
C VAL A 120 12.57 -18.33 18.96
N ASP A 121 12.70 -19.60 19.29
CA ASP A 121 11.55 -20.50 19.41
C ASP A 121 10.86 -20.21 20.74
N ALA A 122 9.66 -19.62 20.69
CA ALA A 122 8.91 -19.22 21.87
C ALA A 122 8.32 -20.41 22.66
N ASP A 123 8.33 -21.62 22.07
CA ASP A 123 7.78 -22.84 22.69
C ASP A 123 8.87 -23.71 23.34
N LEU A 124 10.15 -23.39 23.13
CA LEU A 124 11.27 -24.09 23.77
C LEU A 124 11.65 -23.40 25.09
N PRO A 125 11.74 -24.15 26.21
CA PRO A 125 12.21 -23.58 27.48
C PRO A 125 13.68 -23.14 27.36
N VAL A 126 13.96 -21.96 27.90
CA VAL A 126 15.31 -21.37 28.05
C VAL A 126 16.11 -22.04 29.17
#